data_AF-A0AB33AQP5-F1
#
_entry.id   AF-A0AB33AQP5-F1
#
_cell.length_a   1.000
_cell.length_b   1.000
_cell.length_c   1.000
_cell.angle_alpha   90.00
_cell.angle_beta   90.00
_cell.angle_gamma   90.00
#
_symmetry.space_group_name_H-M   'P 1'
#
loop_
_entity.id
_entity.type
_entity.pdbx_description
1 polymer ?
#
loop_
_entity_poly.entity_id
_entity_poly.type
_entity_poly.pdbx_seq_one_letter_code
_entity_poly.pdbx_strand_id
1 'polypeptide(L)'
;MLRISGMKAIAFGDPHADDVFQGRHINYWENFMEVTDRISRIVELEKPDLVILAGDLVGVRRGKSTIQDKNALLYLAKWLKSLPNVVVLRGNHDYNETSDYEFLSELMIFTSSKQTENMVEFTHPNAETPCFFHLVDYGQENEKIEIQADAYNIGIMHNEFYVAGQEQQFHGEGAIELSSKKNFFGLDMVVSGHIHTPTNGMINFSYQDGFESAFANLGCPTRPGHGELYDQVWYMVWEYTEIEGTNMTDMRFRQQPFHLRPYTEIFRPDSDFIEDIKSKELIDDYTGIQKGKLEEILSSLTTSNMGSDDFFKQIDTLQVVATPESRDMAKKYLEMALNK
;
A
#
# COMPACT_ATOMS: atom_id res chain seq x y z
N MET A 1 5.35 -1.47 24.21
CA MET A 1 4.24 -0.50 24.07
C MET A 1 4.74 0.93 24.17
N LEU A 2 4.53 1.74 23.12
CA LEU A 2 4.81 3.18 23.13
C LEU A 2 3.64 3.95 23.78
N ARG A 3 3.95 4.95 24.60
CA ARG A 3 2.96 5.82 25.25
C ARG A 3 3.15 7.27 24.81
N ILE A 4 2.08 7.89 24.33
CA ILE A 4 2.08 9.29 23.90
C ILE A 4 0.97 10.01 24.66
N SER A 5 1.36 11.08 25.36
CA SER A 5 0.42 12.02 25.94
C SER A 5 0.14 13.12 24.92
N GLY A 6 -1.08 13.23 24.42
CA GLY A 6 -1.40 14.18 23.33
C GLY A 6 -2.88 14.50 23.22
N MET A 7 -3.18 15.51 22.42
CA MET A 7 -4.53 15.97 22.09
C MET A 7 -5.05 15.35 20.80
N LYS A 8 -4.19 15.23 19.78
CA LYS A 8 -4.61 14.82 18.43
C LYS A 8 -3.67 13.81 17.78
N ALA A 9 -4.23 12.80 17.13
CA ALA A 9 -3.53 11.85 16.27
C ALA A 9 -4.11 11.90 14.85
N ILE A 10 -3.28 11.60 13.85
CA ILE A 10 -3.69 11.57 12.44
C ILE A 10 -3.13 10.33 11.74
N ALA A 11 -3.87 9.75 10.79
CA ALA A 11 -3.40 8.65 9.95
C ALA A 11 -3.55 8.92 8.45
N PHE A 12 -2.55 8.50 7.67
CA PHE A 12 -2.51 8.55 6.20
C PHE A 12 -2.20 7.17 5.61
N GLY A 13 -2.69 6.88 4.41
CA GLY A 13 -2.46 5.63 3.68
C GLY A 13 -1.36 5.74 2.62
N ASP A 14 -0.70 4.60 2.38
CA ASP A 14 0.01 4.21 1.16
C ASP A 14 0.82 5.31 0.43
N PRO A 15 1.88 5.89 1.05
CA PRO A 15 2.69 6.92 0.39
C PRO A 15 3.46 6.42 -0.85
N HIS A 16 3.94 5.17 -0.84
CA HIS A 16 4.70 4.53 -1.91
C HIS A 16 5.87 5.36 -2.48
N ALA A 17 6.86 5.66 -1.65
CA ALA A 17 8.09 6.32 -2.11
C ALA A 17 8.86 5.41 -3.08
N ASP A 18 9.10 5.86 -4.31
CA ASP A 18 9.93 5.15 -5.31
C ASP A 18 10.50 6.20 -6.28
N ASP A 19 11.82 6.31 -6.38
CA ASP A 19 12.51 7.33 -7.18
C ASP A 19 12.76 6.89 -8.64
N VAL A 20 12.52 5.62 -8.95
CA VAL A 20 12.79 5.04 -10.28
C VAL A 20 11.51 4.64 -10.99
N PHE A 21 10.48 4.28 -10.25
CA PHE A 21 9.19 4.00 -10.83
C PHE A 21 8.64 5.25 -11.53
N GLN A 22 8.13 5.04 -12.74
CA GLN A 22 7.48 6.08 -13.51
C GLN A 22 6.05 5.72 -13.89
N GLY A 23 5.70 4.43 -13.94
CA GLY A 23 4.39 3.97 -14.39
C GLY A 23 3.95 4.66 -15.68
N ARG A 24 2.79 5.34 -15.62
CA ARG A 24 2.34 6.29 -16.66
C ARG A 24 2.38 7.74 -16.20
N HIS A 25 2.97 8.02 -15.05
CA HIS A 25 3.10 9.37 -14.55
C HIS A 25 3.92 10.23 -15.52
N ILE A 26 3.77 11.54 -15.44
CA ILE A 26 4.69 12.50 -16.06
C ILE A 26 6.02 12.44 -15.33
N ASN A 27 5.97 12.48 -13.98
CA ASN A 27 7.07 12.32 -13.03
C ASN A 27 6.51 11.78 -11.69
N TYR A 28 6.78 10.51 -11.37
CA TYR A 28 6.22 9.89 -10.17
C TYR A 28 6.84 10.43 -8.88
N TRP A 29 8.16 10.62 -8.86
CA TRP A 29 8.87 11.15 -7.69
C TRP A 29 8.45 12.59 -7.37
N GLU A 30 8.22 13.43 -8.39
CA GLU A 30 7.66 14.77 -8.19
C GLU A 30 6.25 14.74 -7.62
N ASN A 31 5.40 13.84 -8.10
CA ASN A 31 4.07 13.63 -7.52
C ASN A 31 4.15 13.14 -6.06
N PHE A 32 5.09 12.25 -5.73
CA PHE A 32 5.37 11.86 -4.35
C PHE A 32 5.78 13.06 -3.48
N MET A 33 6.73 13.89 -3.93
CA MET A 33 7.16 15.09 -3.20
C MET A 33 6.00 16.08 -2.97
N GLU A 34 5.14 16.29 -3.98
CA GLU A 34 3.96 17.15 -3.83
C GLU A 34 2.95 16.59 -2.81
N VAL A 35 2.78 15.26 -2.78
CA VAL A 35 1.92 14.59 -1.80
C VAL A 35 2.49 14.74 -0.39
N THR A 36 3.79 14.52 -0.20
CA THR A 36 4.44 14.67 1.12
C THR A 36 4.43 16.12 1.60
N ASP A 37 4.57 17.10 0.71
CA ASP A 37 4.40 18.53 1.02
C ASP A 37 2.98 18.84 1.49
N ARG A 38 1.95 18.26 0.85
CA ARG A 38 0.55 18.42 1.27
C ARG A 38 0.29 17.76 2.62
N ILE A 39 0.82 16.56 2.86
CA ILE A 39 0.75 15.89 4.17
C ILE A 39 1.36 16.80 5.24
N SER A 40 2.54 17.38 4.96
CA SER A 40 3.23 18.28 5.88
C SER A 40 2.38 19.52 6.21
N ARG A 41 1.73 20.13 5.22
CA ARG A 41 0.80 21.25 5.44
C ARG A 41 -0.41 20.84 6.28
N ILE A 42 -0.98 19.64 6.07
CA ILE A 42 -2.08 19.13 6.90
C ILE A 42 -1.60 18.97 8.33
N VAL A 43 -0.41 18.40 8.54
CA VAL A 43 0.19 18.23 9.88
C VAL A 43 0.47 19.59 10.55
N GLU A 44 0.93 20.60 9.80
CA GLU A 44 1.11 21.96 10.32
C GLU A 44 -0.21 22.63 10.73
N LEU A 45 -1.28 22.38 9.98
CA LEU A 45 -2.62 22.93 10.25
C LEU A 45 -3.30 22.21 11.41
N GLU A 46 -3.28 20.88 11.41
CA GLU A 46 -3.94 20.04 12.40
C GLU A 46 -3.17 20.00 13.73
N LYS A 47 -1.84 20.14 13.67
CA LYS A 47 -0.91 20.05 14.81
C LYS A 47 -1.11 18.77 15.63
N PRO A 48 -1.02 17.58 15.01
CA PRO A 48 -1.13 16.33 15.73
C PRO A 48 0.10 16.12 16.61
N ASP A 49 -0.07 15.35 17.68
CA ASP A 49 0.99 14.84 18.54
C ASP A 49 1.50 13.48 18.07
N LEU A 50 0.76 12.79 17.20
CA LEU A 50 1.07 11.48 16.62
C LEU A 50 0.64 11.43 15.16
N VAL A 51 1.56 11.04 14.27
CA VAL A 51 1.26 10.72 12.87
C VAL A 51 1.44 9.22 12.65
N ILE A 52 0.45 8.57 12.05
CA ILE A 52 0.49 7.15 11.68
C ILE A 52 0.45 7.03 10.16
N LEU A 53 1.38 6.25 9.59
CA LEU A 53 1.36 5.88 8.18
C LEU A 53 0.95 4.41 8.07
N ALA A 54 -0.19 4.13 7.43
CA ALA A 54 -0.82 2.82 7.35
C ALA A 54 -0.17 1.89 6.31
N GLY A 55 1.16 1.83 6.29
CA GLY A 55 1.94 0.93 5.44
C GLY A 55 2.27 1.46 4.06
N ASP A 56 3.03 0.65 3.32
CA ASP A 56 3.55 0.93 1.98
C ASP A 56 4.28 2.26 1.91
N LEU A 57 5.20 2.45 2.84
CA LEU A 57 6.04 3.65 2.89
C LEU A 57 6.98 3.70 1.67
N VAL A 58 7.59 2.55 1.32
CA VAL A 58 8.60 2.47 0.25
C VAL A 58 8.25 1.39 -0.76
N GLY A 59 8.37 1.76 -2.03
CA GLY A 59 8.23 0.88 -3.18
C GLY A 59 6.79 0.76 -3.66
N VAL A 60 6.64 0.57 -4.97
CA VAL A 60 5.35 0.30 -5.64
C VAL A 60 5.26 -1.12 -6.20
N ARG A 61 6.32 -1.91 -6.07
CA ARG A 61 6.35 -3.32 -6.50
C ARG A 61 6.87 -4.19 -5.36
N ARG A 62 6.22 -5.33 -5.11
CA ARG A 62 6.69 -6.29 -4.11
C ARG A 62 8.13 -6.74 -4.46
N GLY A 63 8.98 -6.85 -3.44
CA GLY A 63 10.40 -7.19 -3.60
C GLY A 63 11.27 -6.07 -4.17
N LYS A 64 10.75 -4.84 -4.28
CA LYS A 64 11.52 -3.64 -4.66
C LYS A 64 11.13 -2.47 -3.75
N SER A 65 11.76 -2.41 -2.59
CA SER A 65 11.54 -1.40 -1.55
C SER A 65 12.81 -0.59 -1.22
N THR A 66 13.61 -0.31 -2.25
CA THR A 66 14.87 0.43 -2.14
C THR A 66 14.86 1.62 -3.08
N ILE A 67 15.02 2.80 -2.52
CA ILE A 67 15.28 4.06 -3.20
C ILE A 67 16.72 4.05 -3.74
N GLN A 68 16.89 4.30 -5.03
CA GLN A 68 18.20 4.19 -5.68
C GLN A 68 19.06 5.44 -5.53
N ASP A 69 18.44 6.63 -5.61
CA ASP A 69 19.10 7.92 -5.42
C ASP A 69 19.21 8.26 -3.93
N LYS A 70 20.44 8.47 -3.46
CA LYS A 70 20.73 8.88 -2.08
C LYS A 70 20.08 10.21 -1.69
N ASN A 71 19.89 11.13 -2.64
CA ASN A 71 19.19 12.39 -2.39
C ASN A 71 17.69 12.16 -2.18
N ALA A 72 17.09 11.23 -2.91
CA ALA A 72 15.70 10.84 -2.72
C ALA A 72 15.50 10.15 -1.35
N LEU A 73 16.40 9.25 -0.97
CA LEU A 73 16.39 8.63 0.36
C LEU A 73 16.58 9.65 1.48
N LEU A 74 17.49 10.62 1.29
CA LEU A 74 17.70 11.72 2.23
C LEU A 74 16.46 12.62 2.33
N TYR A 75 15.76 12.88 1.22
CA TYR A 75 14.50 13.61 1.23
C TYR A 75 13.45 12.89 2.06
N LEU A 76 13.22 11.60 1.77
CA LEU A 76 12.29 10.75 2.52
C LEU A 76 12.58 10.77 4.03
N ALA A 77 13.85 10.59 4.41
CA ALA A 77 14.27 10.61 5.81
C ALA A 77 14.04 11.97 6.49
N LYS A 78 14.29 13.08 5.77
CA LYS A 78 14.04 14.44 6.29
C LYS A 78 12.57 14.73 6.45
N TRP A 79 11.75 14.34 5.48
CA TRP A 79 10.30 14.50 5.55
C TRP A 79 9.74 13.72 6.75
N LEU A 80 10.06 12.43 6.90
CA LEU A 80 9.62 11.63 8.05
C LEU A 80 10.04 12.26 9.39
N LYS A 81 11.29 12.73 9.50
CA LYS A 81 11.78 13.42 10.70
C LYS A 81 11.10 14.76 10.99
N SER A 82 10.45 15.37 10.01
CA SER A 82 9.71 16.62 10.21
C SER A 82 8.32 16.39 10.83
N LEU A 83 7.83 15.15 10.82
CA LEU A 83 6.52 14.79 11.36
C LEU A 83 6.60 14.51 12.88
N PRO A 84 5.58 14.88 13.67
CA PRO A 84 5.55 14.62 15.10
C PRO A 84 5.26 13.14 15.38
N ASN A 85 6.11 12.52 16.22
CA ASN A 85 6.01 11.12 16.68
C ASN A 85 5.49 10.16 15.59
N VAL A 86 6.21 10.02 14.48
CA VAL A 86 5.74 9.22 13.36
C VAL A 86 5.86 7.72 13.65
N VAL A 87 4.74 7.02 13.49
CA VAL A 87 4.61 5.57 13.54
C VAL A 87 4.27 5.07 12.15
N VAL A 88 4.93 4.02 11.68
CA VAL A 88 4.69 3.47 10.34
C VAL A 88 4.44 1.98 10.48
N LEU A 89 3.33 1.51 9.89
CA LEU A 89 3.07 0.09 9.74
C LEU A 89 3.91 -0.47 8.60
N ARG A 90 4.16 -1.77 8.62
CA ARG A 90 4.76 -2.45 7.49
C ARG A 90 3.68 -2.91 6.51
N GLY A 91 3.68 -2.31 5.33
CA GLY A 91 2.83 -2.74 4.22
C GLY A 91 3.44 -3.85 3.39
N ASN A 92 2.71 -4.38 2.42
CA ASN A 92 3.19 -5.50 1.61
C ASN A 92 4.35 -5.13 0.68
N HIS A 93 4.52 -3.84 0.35
CA HIS A 93 5.63 -3.36 -0.46
C HIS A 93 6.90 -3.14 0.36
N ASP A 94 6.78 -2.96 1.68
CA ASP A 94 7.91 -2.73 2.59
C ASP A 94 8.72 -4.02 2.92
N TYR A 95 8.23 -5.20 2.50
CA TYR A 95 8.93 -6.48 2.67
C TYR A 95 9.94 -6.72 1.54
N ASN A 96 11.23 -6.74 1.89
CA ASN A 96 12.32 -7.12 1.00
C ASN A 96 13.56 -7.56 1.78
N GLU A 97 14.49 -8.28 1.13
CA GLU A 97 15.77 -8.69 1.72
C GLU A 97 16.61 -7.49 2.17
N THR A 98 16.62 -6.44 1.35
CA THR A 98 17.14 -5.11 1.69
C THR A 98 16.00 -4.13 1.52
N SER A 99 15.54 -3.52 2.61
CA SER A 99 14.38 -2.64 2.61
C SER A 99 14.72 -1.31 3.26
N ASP A 100 14.48 -0.20 2.57
CA ASP A 100 14.71 1.12 3.15
C ASP A 100 13.74 1.41 4.29
N TYR A 101 12.59 0.73 4.36
CA TYR A 101 11.72 0.73 5.53
C TYR A 101 12.49 0.30 6.79
N GLU A 102 13.16 -0.85 6.74
CA GLU A 102 13.93 -1.39 7.87
C GLU A 102 15.12 -0.49 8.20
N PHE A 103 15.87 -0.06 7.17
CA PHE A 103 16.99 0.86 7.34
C PHE A 103 16.59 2.16 8.04
N LEU A 104 15.49 2.78 7.62
CA LEU A 104 14.99 4.02 8.22
C LEU A 104 14.45 3.80 9.65
N SER A 105 13.77 2.68 9.92
CA SER A 105 13.31 2.33 11.27
C SER A 105 14.48 2.07 12.23
N GLU A 106 15.52 1.36 11.79
CA GLU A 106 16.74 1.09 12.58
C GLU A 106 17.52 2.37 12.89
N LEU A 107 17.50 3.35 11.99
CA LEU A 107 18.06 4.68 12.22
C LEU A 107 17.17 5.59 13.10
N MET A 108 16.06 5.08 13.61
CA MET A 108 15.10 5.83 14.42
C MET A 108 14.58 7.08 13.70
N ILE A 109 14.42 6.99 12.37
CA ILE A 109 13.77 8.04 11.57
C ILE A 109 12.26 8.06 11.87
N PHE A 110 11.67 6.88 12.08
CA PHE A 110 10.31 6.67 12.54
C PHE A 110 10.26 5.47 13.50
N THR A 111 9.13 5.29 14.19
CA THR A 111 8.89 4.11 15.04
C THR A 111 8.07 3.08 14.27
N SER A 112 8.57 1.86 14.11
CA SER A 112 7.81 0.77 13.48
C SER A 112 6.81 0.11 14.44
N SER A 113 5.79 -0.54 13.89
CA SER A 113 4.88 -1.46 14.59
C SER A 113 5.62 -2.34 15.61
N LYS A 114 6.66 -3.05 15.17
CA LYS A 114 7.52 -3.91 16.00
C LYS A 114 8.13 -3.19 17.21
N GLN A 115 8.63 -1.95 17.03
CA GLN A 115 9.21 -1.17 18.12
C GLN A 115 8.16 -0.70 19.14
N THR A 116 6.89 -0.60 18.73
CA THR A 116 5.78 -0.32 19.64
C THR A 116 5.21 -1.57 20.31
N GLU A 117 5.67 -2.77 19.96
CA GLU A 117 5.00 -4.05 20.28
C GLU A 117 3.57 -4.09 19.73
N ASN A 118 3.38 -3.60 18.50
CA ASN A 118 2.12 -3.55 17.76
C ASN A 118 1.00 -2.73 18.44
N MET A 119 1.34 -1.85 19.39
CA MET A 119 0.37 -1.05 20.12
C MET A 119 0.92 0.30 20.59
N VAL A 120 0.15 1.36 20.36
CA VAL A 120 0.40 2.72 20.88
C VAL A 120 -0.73 3.13 21.79
N GLU A 121 -0.40 3.44 23.05
CA GLU A 121 -1.32 4.09 23.98
C GLU A 121 -1.25 5.61 23.75
N PHE A 122 -2.37 6.20 23.32
CA PHE A 122 -2.51 7.63 23.06
C PHE A 122 -3.60 8.23 23.96
N THR A 123 -3.18 9.05 24.93
CA THR A 123 -4.11 9.56 25.95
C THR A 123 -3.84 11.02 26.28
N HIS A 124 -4.90 11.80 26.48
CA HIS A 124 -4.77 13.14 27.03
C HIS A 124 -4.74 13.05 28.58
N PRO A 125 -3.99 13.90 29.31
CA PRO A 125 -3.94 13.83 30.78
C PRO A 125 -5.30 13.96 31.48
N ASN A 126 -6.28 14.58 30.81
CA ASN A 126 -7.64 14.74 31.30
C ASN A 126 -8.65 13.82 30.59
N ALA A 127 -8.19 12.82 29.83
CA ALA A 127 -9.07 11.92 29.12
C ALA A 127 -9.94 11.09 30.08
N GLU A 128 -11.23 10.98 29.77
CA GLU A 128 -12.14 10.02 30.44
C GLU A 128 -11.75 8.58 30.11
N THR A 129 -11.42 8.35 28.84
CA THR A 129 -11.17 7.04 28.26
C THR A 129 -9.88 7.09 27.44
N PRO A 130 -8.89 6.23 27.71
CA PRO A 130 -7.67 6.16 26.90
C PRO A 130 -7.97 5.59 25.51
N CYS A 131 -7.08 5.85 24.55
CA CYS A 131 -7.16 5.32 23.20
C CYS A 131 -5.94 4.45 22.90
N PHE A 132 -6.17 3.27 22.34
CA PHE A 132 -5.13 2.35 21.91
C PHE A 132 -5.21 2.15 20.40
N PHE A 133 -4.12 2.47 19.71
CA PHE A 133 -3.94 2.13 18.31
C PHE A 133 -3.23 0.77 18.23
N HIS A 134 -3.97 -0.25 17.79
CA HIS A 134 -3.48 -1.58 17.48
C HIS A 134 -2.94 -1.60 16.06
N LEU A 135 -1.65 -1.89 15.89
CA LEU A 135 -0.96 -1.82 14.60
C LEU A 135 -0.82 -3.23 14.04
N VAL A 136 -1.46 -3.51 12.90
CA VAL A 136 -1.46 -4.83 12.26
C VAL A 136 -0.76 -4.74 10.91
N ASP A 137 0.49 -5.19 10.86
CA ASP A 137 1.26 -5.24 9.62
C ASP A 137 0.63 -6.21 8.61
N TYR A 138 0.99 -6.02 7.34
CA TYR A 138 0.53 -6.91 6.27
C TYR A 138 0.94 -8.36 6.53
N GLY A 139 -0.04 -9.28 6.44
CA GLY A 139 0.16 -10.71 6.72
C GLY A 139 0.16 -11.08 8.21
N GLN A 140 -0.12 -10.14 9.12
CA GLN A 140 -0.31 -10.40 10.56
C GLN A 140 -1.79 -10.28 11.00
N GLU A 141 -2.69 -10.20 10.03
CA GLU A 141 -4.14 -10.14 10.19
C GLU A 141 -4.76 -11.23 11.08
N ASN A 142 -4.09 -12.36 11.31
CA ASN A 142 -4.51 -13.52 12.08
C ASN A 142 -3.92 -13.54 13.50
N GLU A 143 -3.01 -12.62 13.80
CA GLU A 143 -2.47 -12.45 15.14
C GLU A 143 -3.56 -11.95 16.10
N LYS A 144 -3.46 -12.35 17.37
CA LYS A 144 -4.44 -11.96 18.38
C LYS A 144 -4.21 -10.51 18.77
N ILE A 145 -5.25 -9.69 18.69
CA ILE A 145 -5.25 -8.34 19.26
C ILE A 145 -5.71 -8.40 20.72
N GLU A 146 -4.98 -7.71 21.61
CA GLU A 146 -5.34 -7.60 23.01
C GLU A 146 -6.19 -6.35 23.24
N ILE A 147 -7.52 -6.52 23.16
CA ILE A 147 -8.48 -5.45 23.44
C ILE A 147 -8.32 -4.94 24.87
N GLN A 148 -8.15 -3.63 25.01
CA GLN A 148 -8.02 -2.95 26.29
C GLN A 148 -9.41 -2.61 26.82
N ALA A 149 -9.69 -3.02 28.06
CA ALA A 149 -10.96 -2.73 28.71
C ALA A 149 -11.09 -1.22 29.00
N ASP A 150 -12.32 -0.71 28.94
CA ASP A 150 -12.66 0.69 29.24
C ASP A 150 -11.81 1.70 28.43
N ALA A 151 -11.55 1.37 27.16
CA ALA A 151 -10.72 2.14 26.26
C ALA A 151 -11.29 2.15 24.83
N TYR A 152 -10.93 3.16 24.04
CA TYR A 152 -11.09 3.11 22.59
C TYR A 152 -10.01 2.21 21.99
N ASN A 153 -10.42 1.21 21.21
CA ASN A 153 -9.55 0.24 20.56
C ASN A 153 -9.65 0.42 19.04
N ILE A 154 -8.62 1.01 18.44
CA ILE A 154 -8.59 1.35 17.02
C ILE A 154 -7.56 0.48 16.32
N GLY A 155 -7.98 -0.33 15.36
CA GLY A 155 -7.07 -1.07 14.50
C GLY A 155 -6.58 -0.19 13.36
N ILE A 156 -5.28 0.07 13.29
CA ILE A 156 -4.61 0.53 12.07
C ILE A 156 -4.03 -0.71 11.40
N MET A 157 -4.36 -0.93 10.14
CA MET A 157 -4.05 -2.18 9.46
C MET A 157 -3.56 -1.94 8.03
N HIS A 158 -3.03 -2.99 7.41
CA HIS A 158 -2.65 -2.95 6.00
C HIS A 158 -3.00 -4.27 5.33
N ASN A 159 -4.20 -4.38 4.77
CA ASN A 159 -4.63 -5.53 3.96
C ASN A 159 -5.90 -5.22 3.14
N GLU A 160 -6.31 -6.16 2.31
CA GLU A 160 -7.58 -6.07 1.58
C GLU A 160 -8.73 -6.49 2.49
N PHE A 161 -9.38 -5.52 3.13
CA PHE A 161 -10.53 -5.75 4.00
C PHE A 161 -11.85 -5.35 3.35
N TYR A 162 -12.91 -6.09 3.64
CA TYR A 162 -14.24 -5.80 3.13
C TYR A 162 -15.32 -6.10 4.19
N VAL A 163 -16.50 -5.51 4.02
CA VAL A 163 -17.68 -5.74 4.87
C VAL A 163 -18.77 -6.34 4.00
N ALA A 164 -19.18 -7.57 4.31
CA ALA A 164 -20.18 -8.27 3.50
C ALA A 164 -21.52 -7.49 3.44
N GLY A 165 -22.08 -7.38 2.24
CA GLY A 165 -23.36 -6.68 2.01
C GLY A 165 -23.24 -5.17 1.88
N GLN A 166 -22.03 -4.60 1.98
CA GLN A 166 -21.77 -3.19 1.69
C GLN A 166 -21.13 -3.05 0.30
N GLU A 167 -21.50 -2.01 -0.43
CA GLU A 167 -20.90 -1.74 -1.74
C GLU A 167 -19.46 -1.24 -1.55
N GLN A 168 -18.50 -2.03 -2.00
CA GLN A 168 -17.08 -1.70 -1.99
C GLN A 168 -16.51 -1.93 -3.38
N GLN A 169 -15.71 -0.99 -3.86
CA GLN A 169 -15.19 -0.98 -5.23
C GLN A 169 -14.03 -1.97 -5.45
N PHE A 170 -13.64 -2.71 -4.41
CA PHE A 170 -12.47 -3.55 -4.36
C PHE A 170 -12.79 -4.84 -3.60
N HIS A 171 -12.62 -5.99 -4.26
CA HIS A 171 -12.60 -7.31 -3.62
C HIS A 171 -11.97 -8.33 -4.58
N GLY A 172 -10.70 -8.65 -4.31
CA GLY A 172 -9.93 -9.68 -4.98
C GLY A 172 -10.08 -11.06 -4.35
N GLU A 173 -9.40 -12.03 -4.96
CA GLU A 173 -9.23 -13.36 -4.38
C GLU A 173 -8.28 -13.25 -3.17
N GLY A 174 -8.80 -13.43 -1.95
CA GLY A 174 -8.02 -13.35 -0.70
C GLY A 174 -8.38 -12.19 0.22
N ALA A 175 -9.33 -11.34 -0.16
CA ALA A 175 -9.85 -10.30 0.70
C ALA A 175 -10.47 -10.85 2.00
N ILE A 176 -10.34 -10.08 3.08
CA ILE A 176 -10.70 -10.47 4.44
C ILE A 176 -12.01 -9.82 4.84
N GLU A 177 -12.99 -10.64 5.15
CA GLU A 177 -14.30 -10.18 5.63
C GLU A 177 -14.19 -9.78 7.11
N LEU A 178 -14.40 -8.49 7.40
CA LEU A 178 -14.19 -7.94 8.74
C LEU A 178 -15.19 -8.46 9.77
N SER A 179 -16.47 -8.57 9.41
CA SER A 179 -17.54 -8.91 10.37
C SER A 179 -17.31 -10.30 11.01
N SER A 180 -16.69 -11.22 10.28
CA SER A 180 -16.38 -12.58 10.71
C SER A 180 -14.96 -12.75 11.29
N LYS A 181 -14.15 -11.68 11.31
CA LYS A 181 -12.75 -11.73 11.75
C LYS A 181 -12.64 -11.72 13.27
N LYS A 182 -12.75 -12.90 13.88
CA LYS A 182 -12.83 -13.09 15.35
C LYS A 182 -11.74 -12.44 16.17
N ASN A 183 -10.51 -12.34 15.66
CA ASN A 183 -9.40 -11.74 16.39
C ASN A 183 -9.47 -10.20 16.44
N PHE A 184 -10.42 -9.60 15.73
CA PHE A 184 -10.67 -8.14 15.71
C PHE A 184 -11.92 -7.74 16.50
N PHE A 185 -12.63 -8.71 17.10
CA PHE A 185 -13.80 -8.42 17.93
C PHE A 185 -13.40 -7.51 19.09
N GLY A 186 -14.17 -6.44 19.29
CA GLY A 186 -13.89 -5.40 20.27
C GLY A 186 -13.09 -4.20 19.75
N LEU A 187 -12.71 -4.18 18.47
CA LEU A 187 -12.19 -2.95 17.83
C LEU A 187 -13.35 -2.00 17.51
N ASP A 188 -13.33 -0.79 18.05
CA ASP A 188 -14.31 0.26 17.76
C ASP A 188 -14.21 0.75 16.30
N MET A 189 -13.01 0.66 15.73
CA MET A 189 -12.74 1.10 14.37
C MET A 189 -11.58 0.33 13.74
N VAL A 190 -11.69 0.09 12.43
CA VAL A 190 -10.61 -0.41 11.58
C VAL A 190 -10.31 0.63 10.49
N VAL A 191 -9.05 1.07 10.44
CA VAL A 191 -8.53 1.96 9.40
C VAL A 191 -7.42 1.24 8.65
N SER A 192 -7.55 1.11 7.34
CA SER A 192 -6.60 0.33 6.52
C SER A 192 -5.94 1.16 5.44
N GLY A 193 -4.67 0.82 5.14
CA GLY A 193 -4.04 1.02 3.84
C GLY A 193 -4.18 -0.24 2.95
N HIS A 194 -3.24 -0.44 2.03
CA HIS A 194 -3.11 -1.53 1.04
C HIS A 194 -3.92 -1.31 -0.24
N ILE A 195 -5.21 -1.00 -0.08
CA ILE A 195 -6.07 -0.74 -1.22
C ILE A 195 -5.96 0.73 -1.60
N HIS A 196 -5.64 1.01 -2.85
CA HIS A 196 -5.46 2.41 -3.27
C HIS A 196 -6.77 3.17 -3.41
N THR A 197 -7.88 2.48 -3.71
CA THR A 197 -9.20 3.10 -3.84
C THR A 197 -9.80 3.34 -2.45
N PRO A 198 -10.03 4.59 -2.04
CA PRO A 198 -10.61 4.88 -0.73
C PRO A 198 -12.05 4.35 -0.62
N THR A 199 -12.52 4.08 0.60
CA THR A 199 -13.95 3.81 0.82
C THR A 199 -14.80 5.04 0.50
N ASN A 200 -16.08 4.85 0.15
CA ASN A 200 -17.02 5.97 0.01
C ASN A 200 -17.55 6.42 1.40
N GLY A 201 -16.65 6.94 2.24
CA GLY A 201 -16.93 7.28 3.63
C GLY A 201 -16.64 6.16 4.62
N MET A 202 -17.03 6.36 5.87
CA MET A 202 -16.98 5.34 6.92
C MET A 202 -18.09 4.29 6.71
N ILE A 203 -17.73 3.02 6.80
CA ILE A 203 -18.65 1.89 6.68
C ILE A 203 -18.90 1.34 8.08
N ASN A 204 -20.10 1.57 8.62
CA ASN A 204 -20.49 1.00 9.91
C ASN A 204 -20.93 -0.46 9.73
N PHE A 205 -20.52 -1.32 10.64
CA PHE A 205 -20.87 -2.74 10.63
C PHE A 205 -20.92 -3.30 12.05
N SER A 206 -21.39 -4.53 12.17
CA SER A 206 -21.32 -5.28 13.42
C SER A 206 -20.53 -6.55 13.19
N TYR A 207 -19.61 -6.86 14.10
CA TYR A 207 -18.98 -8.17 14.16
C TYR A 207 -20.02 -9.26 14.45
N GLN A 208 -19.67 -10.51 14.16
CA GLN A 208 -20.57 -11.66 14.38
C GLN A 208 -20.94 -11.88 15.86
N ASP A 209 -20.16 -11.35 16.81
CA ASP A 209 -20.50 -11.36 18.23
C ASP A 209 -21.45 -10.23 18.65
N GLY A 210 -21.82 -9.34 17.71
CA GLY A 210 -22.72 -8.22 17.90
C GLY A 210 -22.03 -6.91 18.27
N PHE A 211 -20.70 -6.88 18.42
CA PHE A 211 -19.97 -5.64 18.69
C PHE A 211 -20.01 -4.70 17.47
N GLU A 212 -20.40 -3.45 17.67
CA GLU A 212 -20.46 -2.44 16.59
C GLU A 212 -19.06 -1.87 16.29
N SER A 213 -18.78 -1.64 15.02
CA SER A 213 -17.49 -1.12 14.56
C SER A 213 -17.66 -0.28 13.30
N ALA A 214 -16.60 0.41 12.91
CA ALA A 214 -16.55 1.19 11.68
C ALA A 214 -15.28 0.91 10.89
N PHE A 215 -15.38 0.91 9.56
CA PHE A 215 -14.28 0.65 8.66
C PHE A 215 -14.04 1.81 7.69
N ALA A 216 -12.77 2.17 7.48
CA ALA A 216 -12.36 3.01 6.36
C ALA A 216 -11.07 2.50 5.73
N ASN A 217 -11.04 2.49 4.39
CA ASN A 217 -9.81 2.39 3.63
C ASN A 217 -9.35 3.79 3.26
N LEU A 218 -8.12 4.15 3.63
CA LEU A 218 -7.58 5.50 3.47
C LEU A 218 -7.34 5.83 2.00
N GLY A 219 -6.91 4.85 1.21
CA GLY A 219 -6.53 5.03 -0.20
C GLY A 219 -5.10 5.54 -0.35
N CYS A 220 -4.65 5.62 -1.61
CA CYS A 220 -3.28 5.97 -1.95
C CYS A 220 -3.16 7.37 -2.56
N PRO A 221 -2.52 8.35 -1.90
CA PRO A 221 -2.44 9.71 -2.43
C PRO A 221 -1.54 9.83 -3.67
N THR A 222 -0.60 8.91 -3.89
CA THR A 222 0.35 8.98 -5.02
C THR A 222 -0.14 8.32 -6.31
N ARG A 223 -1.23 7.56 -6.25
CA ARG A 223 -1.83 6.85 -7.38
C ARG A 223 -0.83 6.05 -8.25
N PRO A 224 -0.16 5.00 -7.73
CA PRO A 224 0.80 4.19 -8.50
C PRO A 224 0.23 3.64 -9.81
N GLY A 225 -1.05 3.26 -9.83
CA GLY A 225 -1.74 2.74 -11.00
C GLY A 225 -2.48 3.81 -11.80
N HIS A 226 -2.38 3.77 -13.12
CA HIS A 226 -3.10 4.69 -14.02
C HIS A 226 -4.63 4.48 -14.03
N GLY A 227 -5.13 3.33 -13.56
CA GLY A 227 -6.56 3.07 -13.41
C GLY A 227 -7.16 3.76 -12.18
N GLU A 228 -6.34 4.44 -11.39
CA GLU A 228 -6.73 5.12 -10.18
C GLU A 228 -7.16 6.56 -10.51
N LEU A 229 -8.44 6.70 -10.84
CA LEU A 229 -9.02 7.94 -11.35
C LEU A 229 -9.72 8.78 -10.27
N TYR A 230 -9.55 8.43 -9.00
CA TYR A 230 -10.13 9.17 -7.89
C TYR A 230 -9.43 10.53 -7.70
N ASP A 231 -10.22 11.53 -7.31
CA ASP A 231 -9.77 12.91 -7.10
C ASP A 231 -9.45 13.23 -5.63
N GLN A 232 -9.73 12.29 -4.73
CA GLN A 232 -9.42 12.42 -3.31
C GLN A 232 -9.20 11.06 -2.68
N VAL A 233 -8.44 11.07 -1.58
CA VAL A 233 -8.31 9.97 -0.62
C VAL A 233 -8.69 10.49 0.76
N TRP A 234 -8.60 9.65 1.79
CA TRP A 234 -8.93 10.05 3.16
C TRP A 234 -7.70 10.08 4.05
N TYR A 235 -7.76 10.98 5.03
CA TYR A 235 -6.97 10.85 6.25
C TYR A 235 -7.93 10.83 7.45
N MET A 236 -7.51 10.17 8.52
CA MET A 236 -8.30 10.05 9.74
C MET A 236 -7.70 10.94 10.82
N VAL A 237 -8.56 11.64 11.56
CA VAL A 237 -8.17 12.47 12.71
C VAL A 237 -8.89 11.96 13.94
N TRP A 238 -8.13 11.79 15.02
CA TRP A 238 -8.63 11.52 16.37
C TRP A 238 -8.21 12.67 17.27
N GLU A 239 -9.15 13.27 17.98
CA GLU A 239 -8.95 14.47 18.78
C GLU A 239 -9.72 14.36 20.08
N TYR A 240 -9.02 14.51 21.21
CA TYR A 240 -9.66 14.70 22.49
C TYR A 240 -10.32 16.08 22.53
N THR A 241 -11.58 16.14 22.95
CA THR A 241 -12.36 17.37 23.04
C THR A 241 -12.91 17.52 24.45
N GLU A 242 -12.93 18.74 24.98
CA GLU A 242 -13.48 18.99 26.31
C GLU A 242 -14.96 18.62 26.37
N ILE A 243 -15.34 17.89 27.42
CA ILE A 243 -16.74 17.56 27.69
C ILE A 243 -17.36 18.76 28.40
N GLU A 244 -18.40 19.33 27.79
CA GLU A 244 -19.07 20.53 28.28
C GLU A 244 -19.46 20.41 29.76
N GLY A 245 -19.04 21.38 30.58
CA GLY A 245 -19.33 21.41 32.01
C GLY A 245 -18.42 20.54 32.88
N THR A 246 -17.36 19.96 32.33
CA THR A 246 -16.36 19.17 33.08
C THR A 246 -14.93 19.65 32.76
N ASN A 247 -13.94 19.12 33.50
CA ASN A 247 -12.51 19.27 33.15
C ASN A 247 -11.97 18.06 32.36
N MET A 248 -12.84 17.15 31.94
CA MET A 248 -12.48 15.91 31.26
C MET A 248 -12.58 16.09 29.75
N THR A 249 -11.85 15.26 29.02
CA THR A 249 -11.88 15.23 27.56
C THR A 249 -12.32 13.86 27.06
N ASP A 250 -13.06 13.82 25.96
CA ASP A 250 -13.47 12.59 25.29
C ASP A 250 -13.00 12.58 23.83
N MET A 251 -12.74 11.37 23.31
CA MET A 251 -12.21 11.19 21.96
C MET A 251 -13.31 11.42 20.92
N ARG A 252 -13.03 12.28 19.95
CA ARG A 252 -13.80 12.42 18.72
C ARG A 252 -12.94 11.99 17.55
N PHE A 253 -13.57 11.43 16.53
CA PHE A 253 -12.89 11.13 15.28
C PHE A 253 -13.61 11.78 14.10
N ARG A 254 -12.84 12.04 13.05
CA ARG A 254 -13.38 12.46 11.76
C ARG A 254 -12.53 11.93 10.62
N GLN A 255 -13.21 11.51 9.57
CA GLN A 255 -12.61 11.28 8.26
C GLN A 255 -12.56 12.61 7.51
N GLN A 256 -11.44 12.92 6.86
CA GLN A 256 -11.24 14.18 6.16
C GLN A 256 -10.68 13.97 4.75
N PRO A 257 -11.17 14.72 3.76
CA PRO A 257 -10.70 14.56 2.39
C PRO A 257 -9.27 15.09 2.25
N PHE A 258 -8.41 14.27 1.65
CA PHE A 258 -7.15 14.68 1.05
C PHE A 258 -7.40 14.86 -0.44
N HIS A 259 -7.60 16.10 -0.89
CA HIS A 259 -7.83 16.39 -2.30
C HIS A 259 -6.54 16.23 -3.12
N LEU A 260 -6.63 15.46 -4.19
CA LEU A 260 -5.54 15.18 -5.11
C LEU A 260 -5.56 16.16 -6.29
N ARG A 261 -4.45 16.23 -7.02
CA ARG A 261 -4.45 16.88 -8.33
C ARG A 261 -5.33 16.07 -9.29
N PRO A 262 -5.92 16.69 -10.32
CA PRO A 262 -6.58 15.94 -11.38
C PRO A 262 -5.64 14.88 -11.95
N TYR A 263 -6.14 13.65 -12.14
CA TYR A 263 -5.32 12.54 -12.65
C TYR A 263 -4.71 12.86 -14.02
N THR A 264 -5.40 13.68 -14.83
CA THR A 264 -4.93 14.16 -16.15
C THR A 264 -3.70 15.06 -16.09
N GLU A 265 -3.38 15.63 -14.92
CA GLU A 265 -2.17 16.45 -14.75
C GLU A 265 -0.96 15.64 -14.29
N ILE A 266 -1.18 14.43 -13.75
CA ILE A 266 -0.11 13.59 -13.21
C ILE A 266 0.23 12.43 -14.14
N PHE A 267 -0.72 11.98 -14.97
CA PHE A 267 -0.54 10.89 -15.92
C PHE A 267 -0.39 11.42 -17.34
N ARG A 268 0.48 10.77 -18.12
CA ARG A 268 0.53 10.96 -19.57
C ARG A 268 -0.69 10.32 -20.22
N PRO A 269 -1.29 10.98 -21.24
CA PRO A 269 -2.41 10.41 -21.98
C PRO A 269 -2.01 9.12 -22.72
N ASP A 270 -3.01 8.30 -23.06
CA ASP A 270 -2.81 7.03 -23.77
C ASP A 270 -2.07 7.19 -25.10
N SER A 271 -2.30 8.32 -25.80
CA SER A 271 -1.67 8.65 -27.08
C SER A 271 -0.15 8.66 -27.03
N ASP A 272 0.43 9.10 -25.92
CA ASP A 272 1.89 9.27 -25.78
C ASP A 272 2.60 7.91 -25.78
N PHE A 273 1.92 6.87 -25.28
CA PHE A 273 2.45 5.52 -25.28
C PHE A 273 2.29 4.82 -26.62
N ILE A 274 1.28 5.19 -27.42
CA ILE A 274 1.11 4.65 -28.78
C ILE A 274 2.23 5.17 -29.69
N GLU A 275 2.65 6.43 -29.53
CA GLU A 275 3.81 6.98 -30.25
C GLU A 275 5.15 6.45 -29.73
N ASP A 276 5.30 6.23 -28.42
CA ASP A 276 6.49 5.56 -27.85
C ASP A 276 6.62 4.10 -28.31
N ILE A 277 5.51 3.38 -28.46
CA ILE A 277 5.50 2.03 -29.05
C ILE A 277 5.89 2.11 -30.52
N LYS A 278 5.30 3.02 -31.31
CA LYS A 278 5.63 3.18 -32.74
C LYS A 278 7.06 3.68 -32.99
N SER A 279 7.62 4.50 -32.10
CA SER A 279 8.98 5.03 -32.21
C SER A 279 10.05 4.05 -31.69
N LYS A 280 9.72 3.20 -30.70
CA LYS A 280 10.57 2.09 -30.26
C LYS A 280 10.48 0.86 -31.19
N GLU A 281 9.34 0.64 -31.84
CA GLU A 281 9.19 -0.36 -32.93
C GLU A 281 10.06 -0.05 -34.15
N LEU A 282 10.53 1.19 -34.32
CA LEU A 282 11.50 1.55 -35.37
C LEU A 282 12.96 1.22 -34.99
N ILE A 283 13.23 0.76 -33.76
CA ILE A 283 14.61 0.54 -33.26
C ILE A 283 14.87 -0.92 -32.82
N ASP A 284 13.83 -1.75 -32.64
CA ASP A 284 14.03 -3.18 -32.29
C ASP A 284 12.91 -4.06 -32.88
N ASP A 285 13.26 -4.95 -33.82
CA ASP A 285 12.34 -5.78 -34.62
C ASP A 285 11.58 -6.88 -33.82
N TYR A 286 11.68 -6.90 -32.49
CA TYR A 286 11.12 -7.97 -31.66
C TYR A 286 10.49 -7.43 -30.35
N THR A 287 9.26 -6.91 -30.43
CA THR A 287 8.53 -6.33 -29.28
C THR A 287 7.67 -7.32 -28.47
N GLY A 288 7.27 -6.85 -27.28
CA GLY A 288 6.68 -7.53 -26.12
C GLY A 288 5.48 -8.47 -26.31
N ILE A 289 4.85 -8.52 -27.49
CA ILE A 289 3.87 -9.58 -27.84
C ILE A 289 4.53 -10.97 -27.79
N GLN A 290 5.85 -11.03 -27.96
CA GLN A 290 6.62 -12.27 -28.03
C GLN A 290 6.93 -12.88 -26.66
N LYS A 291 6.93 -12.10 -25.56
CA LYS A 291 7.25 -12.64 -24.23
C LYS A 291 6.15 -13.56 -23.70
N GLY A 292 4.88 -13.17 -23.88
CA GLY A 292 3.73 -14.02 -23.51
C GLY A 292 3.67 -15.31 -24.35
N LYS A 293 3.97 -15.23 -25.65
CA LYS A 293 4.04 -16.41 -26.53
C LYS A 293 5.22 -17.34 -26.19
N LEU A 294 6.35 -16.77 -25.77
CA LEU A 294 7.52 -17.54 -25.35
C LEU A 294 7.27 -18.24 -23.99
N GLU A 295 6.61 -17.57 -23.06
CA GLU A 295 6.18 -18.14 -21.77
C GLU A 295 5.17 -19.30 -21.96
N GLU A 296 4.28 -19.19 -22.94
CA GLU A 296 3.33 -20.25 -23.32
C GLU A 296 4.04 -21.47 -23.93
N ILE A 297 5.07 -21.26 -24.75
CA ILE A 297 5.90 -22.34 -25.31
C ILE A 297 6.75 -23.01 -24.21
N LEU A 298 7.34 -22.25 -23.29
CA LEU A 298 8.16 -22.78 -22.19
C LEU A 298 7.33 -23.56 -21.16
N SER A 299 6.09 -23.13 -20.87
CA SER A 299 5.17 -23.87 -20.00
C SER A 299 4.66 -25.17 -20.64
N SER A 300 4.54 -25.19 -21.98
CA SER A 300 4.19 -26.40 -22.74
C SER A 300 5.34 -27.42 -22.78
N LEU A 301 6.60 -26.96 -22.86
CA LEU A 301 7.78 -27.83 -22.83
C LEU A 301 8.01 -28.50 -21.47
N THR A 302 7.62 -27.84 -20.37
CA THR A 302 7.75 -28.36 -18.99
C THR A 302 6.67 -29.39 -18.63
N THR A 303 5.54 -29.41 -19.34
CA THR A 303 4.42 -30.34 -19.09
C THR A 303 4.47 -31.61 -19.94
N SER A 304 5.20 -31.61 -21.06
CA SER A 304 5.49 -32.82 -21.84
C SER A 304 6.71 -33.57 -21.27
N ASN A 305 6.48 -34.77 -20.72
CA ASN A 305 7.50 -35.66 -20.15
C ASN A 305 8.83 -35.65 -20.94
N MET A 306 9.90 -35.24 -20.25
CA MET A 306 11.29 -35.17 -20.74
C MET A 306 11.79 -36.54 -21.21
N GLY A 307 12.11 -36.65 -22.50
CA GLY A 307 12.63 -37.90 -23.08
C GLY A 307 13.54 -37.74 -24.30
N SER A 308 13.99 -36.53 -24.66
CA SER A 308 14.99 -36.36 -25.73
C SER A 308 15.89 -35.15 -25.51
N ASP A 309 17.20 -35.31 -25.67
CA ASP A 309 18.22 -34.25 -25.51
C ASP A 309 18.26 -33.22 -26.66
N ASP A 310 17.23 -33.18 -27.52
CA ASP A 310 17.17 -32.31 -28.70
C ASP A 310 15.98 -31.33 -28.60
N PHE A 311 16.23 -30.21 -27.93
CA PHE A 311 15.27 -29.14 -27.70
C PHE A 311 14.71 -28.53 -29.00
N PHE A 312 15.49 -28.51 -30.10
CA PHE A 312 15.02 -27.99 -31.38
C PHE A 312 13.93 -28.87 -32.00
N LYS A 313 14.09 -30.20 -31.91
CA LYS A 313 13.04 -31.13 -32.35
C LYS A 313 11.81 -31.12 -31.45
N GLN A 314 11.97 -30.84 -30.16
CA GLN A 314 10.82 -30.69 -29.25
C GLN A 314 9.98 -29.45 -29.57
N ILE A 315 10.62 -28.35 -29.99
CA ILE A 315 9.88 -27.17 -30.45
C ILE A 315 9.09 -27.51 -31.73
N ASP A 316 9.63 -28.35 -32.62
CA ASP A 316 8.94 -28.78 -33.84
C ASP A 316 7.69 -29.63 -33.60
N THR A 317 7.63 -30.38 -32.50
CA THR A 317 6.48 -31.26 -32.19
C THR A 317 5.30 -30.50 -31.58
N LEU A 318 5.47 -29.22 -31.20
CA LEU A 318 4.41 -28.35 -30.65
C LEU A 318 3.41 -27.83 -31.70
N GLN A 319 3.03 -28.67 -32.67
CA GLN A 319 2.18 -28.28 -33.80
C GLN A 319 0.74 -27.93 -33.38
N VAL A 320 0.30 -28.46 -32.24
CA VAL A 320 -1.07 -28.29 -31.72
C VAL A 320 -1.23 -26.98 -30.95
N VAL A 321 -0.14 -26.44 -30.39
CA VAL A 321 -0.16 -25.31 -29.46
C VAL A 321 0.49 -24.06 -30.06
N ALA A 322 1.43 -24.21 -31.00
CA ALA A 322 2.20 -23.10 -31.55
C ALA A 322 2.15 -23.03 -33.08
N THR A 323 1.96 -21.81 -33.61
CA THR A 323 2.03 -21.56 -35.06
C THR A 323 3.44 -21.80 -35.59
N PRO A 324 3.62 -22.05 -36.90
CA PRO A 324 4.96 -22.18 -37.50
C PRO A 324 5.88 -21.00 -37.17
N GLU A 325 5.39 -19.75 -37.21
CA GLU A 325 6.21 -18.58 -36.89
C GLU A 325 6.67 -18.56 -35.42
N SER A 326 5.83 -19.05 -34.52
CA SER A 326 6.13 -19.08 -33.08
C SER A 326 7.18 -20.16 -32.76
N ARG A 327 7.18 -21.28 -33.50
CA ARG A 327 8.18 -22.34 -33.39
C ARG A 327 9.55 -21.91 -33.95
N ASP A 328 9.57 -21.26 -35.11
CA ASP A 328 10.82 -20.73 -35.69
C ASP A 328 11.45 -19.65 -34.79
N MET A 329 10.62 -18.82 -34.17
CA MET A 329 11.06 -17.82 -33.20
C MET A 329 11.69 -18.45 -31.95
N ALA A 330 11.03 -19.44 -31.33
CA ALA A 330 11.56 -20.13 -30.16
C ALA A 330 12.91 -20.82 -30.44
N LYS A 331 13.08 -21.42 -31.63
CA LYS A 331 14.36 -22.00 -32.07
C LYS A 331 15.47 -20.96 -32.20
N LYS A 332 15.17 -19.79 -32.79
CA LYS A 332 16.15 -18.70 -32.93
C LYS A 332 16.66 -18.21 -31.57
N TYR A 333 15.78 -18.11 -30.56
CA TYR A 333 16.18 -17.75 -29.20
C TYR A 333 17.02 -18.82 -28.51
N LEU A 334 16.67 -20.09 -28.69
CA LEU A 334 17.44 -21.21 -28.16
C LEU A 334 18.86 -21.24 -28.78
N GLU A 335 18.97 -20.98 -30.08
CA GLU A 335 20.25 -20.88 -30.79
C GLU A 335 21.10 -19.71 -30.28
N MET A 336 20.48 -18.55 -30.01
CA MET A 336 21.18 -17.41 -29.39
C MET A 336 21.64 -17.71 -27.95
N ALA A 337 20.88 -18.50 -27.19
CA ALA A 337 21.23 -18.87 -25.82
C ALA A 337 22.35 -19.92 -25.76
N LEU A 338 22.39 -20.86 -26.71
CA LEU A 338 23.42 -21.91 -26.80
C LEU A 338 24.74 -21.43 -27.43
N ASN A 339 24.71 -20.33 -28.19
CA ASN A 339 25.89 -19.71 -28.80
C ASN A 339 26.53 -18.60 -27.93
N LYS A 340 26.20 -18.54 -26.64
CA LYS A 340 26.94 -17.80 -25.60
C LYS A 340 27.80 -18.76 -24.80
#